data_AF-A0AA36FVG3-F1
#
_entry.id   AF-A0AA36FVG3-F1
#
_cell.length_a   1.000
_cell.length_b   1.000
_cell.length_c   1.000
_cell.angle_alpha   90.00
_cell.angle_beta   90.00
_cell.angle_gamma   90.00
#
_symmetry.space_group_name_H-M   'P 1'
#
loop_
_entity.id
_entity.type
_entity.pdbx_description
1 polymer ?
#
loop_
_entity_poly.entity_id
_entity_poly.type
_entity_poly.pdbx_seq_one_letter_code
_entity_poly.pdbx_strand_id
1 'polypeptide(L)'
;MLKRAVHQAQLVHLTAKKSQGKVYNITAHQPVSNYFLRDGRYIRFADWRFVHRARLDVVPLNGCNRARDQKDKRCRRCGYQLESVAHVLCHCPAHAHAITLRHNAVLDRLVNAIKLPATTTKYVNVKIPGTDGQLRPDLALVDHVKKRVTIVDVTMPFENHDLSVFAAARAEKLRKYADIFNKFNADGYDTFLDAFIVGPLGGWDQENDNVLRRLAVSVKYAALMKKLMVADALKWSRDAYVEHITAHRQYQA
;
A
#
# COMPACT_ATOMS: atom_id res chain seq x y z
N MET A 1 29.25 12.19 -0.58
CA MET A 1 28.51 13.42 -0.93
C MET A 1 28.04 13.41 -2.40
N LEU A 2 28.93 13.15 -3.36
CA LEU A 2 28.63 13.14 -4.81
C LEU A 2 27.47 12.22 -5.23
N LYS A 3 27.42 10.97 -4.76
CA LYS A 3 26.37 10.01 -5.13
C LYS A 3 24.95 10.47 -4.75
N ARG A 4 24.79 11.08 -3.57
CA ARG A 4 23.49 11.64 -3.13
C ARG A 4 23.07 12.81 -4.00
N ALA A 5 24.01 13.70 -4.36
CA ALA A 5 23.74 14.82 -5.25
C ALA A 5 23.31 14.35 -6.65
N VAL A 6 24.00 13.35 -7.22
CA VAL A 6 23.63 12.76 -8.53
C VAL A 6 22.25 12.11 -8.48
N HIS A 7 21.95 11.33 -7.43
CA HIS A 7 20.62 10.71 -7.26
C HIS A 7 19.52 11.78 -7.15
N GLN A 8 19.77 12.86 -6.41
CA GLN A 8 18.81 13.95 -6.27
C GLN A 8 18.57 14.67 -7.59
N ALA A 9 19.63 14.96 -8.36
CA ALA A 9 19.51 15.59 -9.67
C ALA A 9 18.72 14.71 -10.66
N GLN A 10 18.98 13.39 -10.65
CA GLN A 10 18.23 12.43 -11.45
C GLN A 10 16.76 12.34 -11.03
N LEU A 11 16.47 12.37 -9.72
CA LEU A 11 15.11 12.38 -9.20
C LEU A 11 14.35 13.63 -9.67
N VAL A 12 14.93 14.82 -9.51
CA VAL A 12 14.34 16.08 -9.97
C VAL A 12 14.07 16.04 -11.48
N HIS A 13 15.03 15.58 -12.27
CA HIS A 13 14.85 15.45 -13.72
C HIS A 13 13.72 14.48 -14.08
N LEU A 14 13.64 13.35 -13.38
CA LEU A 14 12.64 12.33 -13.63
C LEU A 14 11.23 12.79 -13.24
N THR A 15 11.08 13.46 -12.10
CA THR A 15 9.78 13.89 -11.57
C THR A 15 9.28 15.17 -12.23
N ALA A 16 10.16 15.94 -12.88
CA ALA A 16 9.79 17.08 -13.74
C ALA A 16 9.05 16.66 -15.02
N LYS A 17 9.18 15.39 -15.47
CA LYS A 17 8.45 14.90 -16.64
C LYS A 17 6.94 15.00 -16.43
N LYS A 18 6.19 15.32 -17.49
CA LYS A 18 4.73 15.56 -17.41
C LYS A 18 3.96 14.39 -16.79
N SER A 19 4.29 13.16 -17.19
CA SER A 19 3.57 11.94 -16.77
C SER A 19 4.47 10.81 -16.28
N GLN A 20 5.73 10.73 -16.72
CA GLN A 20 6.62 9.63 -16.31
C GLN A 20 7.23 9.89 -14.94
N GLY A 21 7.49 8.82 -14.20
CA GLY A 21 8.39 8.86 -13.05
C GLY A 21 7.84 9.55 -11.81
N LYS A 22 6.56 9.94 -11.82
CA LYS A 22 5.88 10.54 -10.66
C LYS A 22 5.89 9.65 -9.43
N VAL A 23 5.88 8.33 -9.62
CA VAL A 23 5.99 7.34 -8.53
C VAL A 23 7.31 7.45 -7.76
N TYR A 24 8.36 8.01 -8.37
CA TYR A 24 9.62 8.21 -7.68
C TYR A 24 9.58 9.33 -6.64
N ASN A 25 8.58 10.22 -6.67
CA ASN A 25 8.36 11.17 -5.58
C ASN A 25 8.11 10.46 -4.25
N ILE A 26 7.48 9.29 -4.23
CA ILE A 26 7.24 8.53 -3.00
C ILE A 26 8.34 7.48 -2.81
N THR A 27 8.59 6.67 -3.85
CA THR A 27 9.49 5.52 -3.71
C THR A 27 10.95 5.91 -3.42
N ALA A 28 11.41 7.12 -3.79
CA ALA A 28 12.77 7.55 -3.51
C ALA A 28 13.04 7.88 -2.02
N HIS A 29 12.00 8.19 -1.23
CA HIS A 29 12.15 8.62 0.17
C HIS A 29 12.47 7.46 1.10
N GLN A 30 11.97 6.27 0.79
CA GLN A 30 12.14 5.08 1.64
C GLN A 30 12.98 4.02 0.91
N PRO A 31 14.18 3.67 1.40
CA PRO A 31 15.07 2.70 0.76
C PRO A 31 14.40 1.33 0.51
N VAL A 32 13.46 0.95 1.37
CA VAL A 32 12.71 -0.30 1.23
C VAL A 32 11.80 -0.32 0.02
N SER A 33 11.42 0.83 -0.56
CA SER A 33 10.66 0.85 -1.81
C SER A 33 11.50 0.41 -3.02
N ASN A 34 12.84 0.37 -2.88
CA ASN A 34 13.79 0.17 -3.97
C ASN A 34 14.81 -0.95 -3.69
N TYR A 35 14.64 -1.73 -2.63
CA TYR A 35 15.66 -2.70 -2.19
C TYR A 35 15.99 -3.75 -3.27
N PHE A 36 15.01 -4.14 -4.07
CA PHE A 36 15.14 -5.17 -5.11
C PHE A 36 15.86 -4.69 -6.37
N LEU A 37 16.09 -3.38 -6.53
CA LEU A 37 16.68 -2.84 -7.77
C LEU A 37 18.08 -3.41 -8.03
N ARG A 38 18.84 -3.70 -6.96
CA ARG A 38 20.24 -4.15 -7.06
C ARG A 38 20.37 -5.67 -7.18
N ASP A 39 19.64 -6.43 -6.36
CA ASP A 39 19.87 -7.87 -6.19
C ASP A 39 18.62 -8.73 -6.41
N GLY A 40 17.46 -8.15 -6.70
CA GLY A 40 16.24 -8.89 -7.00
C GLY A 40 15.74 -9.78 -5.86
N ARG A 41 16.23 -9.60 -4.62
CA ARG A 41 15.82 -10.44 -3.48
C ARG A 41 14.30 -10.37 -3.26
N TYR A 42 13.72 -11.49 -2.85
CA TYR A 42 12.30 -11.63 -2.47
C TYR A 42 11.24 -11.26 -3.52
N ILE A 43 11.63 -10.95 -4.77
CA ILE A 43 10.71 -10.59 -5.84
C ILE A 43 10.85 -11.56 -7.03
N ARG A 44 9.74 -11.86 -7.73
CA ARG A 44 9.81 -12.66 -8.97
C ARG A 44 10.46 -11.82 -10.08
N PHE A 45 11.18 -12.45 -11.00
CA PHE A 45 11.74 -11.74 -12.15
C PHE A 45 10.67 -11.01 -12.98
N ALA A 46 9.48 -11.60 -13.11
CA ALA A 46 8.35 -10.98 -13.81
C ALA A 46 7.86 -9.69 -13.12
N ASP A 47 7.85 -9.64 -11.79
CA ASP A 47 7.44 -8.46 -11.02
C ASP A 47 8.51 -7.37 -11.11
N TRP A 48 9.78 -7.75 -11.05
CA TRP A 48 10.92 -6.86 -11.28
C TRP A 48 10.85 -6.21 -12.68
N ARG A 49 10.59 -7.00 -13.73
CA ARG A 49 10.44 -6.48 -15.10
C ARG A 49 9.23 -5.55 -15.24
N PHE A 50 8.14 -5.86 -14.54
CA PHE A 50 6.92 -5.06 -14.55
C PHE A 50 7.09 -3.70 -13.85
N VAL A 51 7.63 -3.68 -12.64
CA VAL A 51 7.64 -2.48 -11.78
C VAL A 51 8.39 -1.31 -12.42
N HIS A 52 9.50 -1.56 -13.11
CA HIS A 52 10.25 -0.50 -13.82
C HIS A 52 9.39 0.21 -14.85
N ARG A 53 8.65 -0.54 -15.66
CA ARG A 53 7.78 0.01 -16.70
C ARG A 53 6.56 0.70 -16.09
N ALA A 54 5.99 0.11 -15.03
CA ALA A 54 4.80 0.64 -14.37
C ALA A 54 5.10 1.98 -13.67
N ARG A 55 6.22 2.09 -12.94
CA ARG A 55 6.64 3.35 -12.27
C ARG A 55 6.98 4.47 -13.24
N LEU A 56 7.40 4.13 -14.45
CA LEU A 56 7.67 5.07 -15.53
C LEU A 56 6.45 5.39 -16.40
N ASP A 57 5.29 4.77 -16.14
CA ASP A 57 4.08 4.94 -16.93
C ASP A 57 4.29 4.57 -18.43
N VAL A 58 5.02 3.48 -18.68
CA VAL A 58 5.36 2.95 -20.03
C VAL A 58 4.88 1.51 -20.25
N VAL A 59 3.83 1.13 -19.52
CA VAL A 59 3.07 -0.10 -19.78
C VAL A 59 2.05 0.13 -20.91
N PRO A 60 1.74 -0.88 -21.75
CA PRO A 60 0.78 -0.79 -22.86
C PRO A 60 -0.69 -0.68 -22.41
N LEU A 61 -0.99 0.35 -21.62
CA LEU A 61 -2.36 0.77 -21.31
C LEU A 61 -2.81 1.89 -22.25
N ASN A 62 -4.10 1.97 -22.54
CA ASN A 62 -4.69 2.92 -23.47
C ASN A 62 -4.44 4.38 -23.02
N GLY A 63 -4.45 4.63 -21.71
CA GLY A 63 -4.12 5.95 -21.15
C GLY A 63 -2.64 6.34 -21.23
N CYS A 64 -1.74 5.36 -21.37
CA CYS A 64 -0.29 5.56 -21.46
C CYS A 64 0.22 5.65 -22.91
N ASN A 65 -0.64 5.35 -23.90
CA ASN A 65 -0.26 5.35 -25.31
C ASN A 65 -0.11 6.78 -25.83
N ARG A 66 1.13 7.15 -26.20
CA ARG A 66 1.48 8.49 -26.73
C ARG A 66 1.61 8.52 -28.24
N ALA A 67 1.58 7.36 -28.89
CA ALA A 67 2.01 7.22 -30.27
C ALA A 67 0.94 7.58 -31.31
N ARG A 68 -0.31 7.94 -30.93
CA ARG A 68 -1.35 8.43 -31.85
C ARG A 68 -2.39 9.27 -31.09
N ASP A 69 -2.69 10.46 -31.59
CA ASP A 69 -3.67 11.40 -31.01
C ASP A 69 -5.16 10.97 -31.12
N GLN A 70 -5.45 9.71 -31.50
CA GLN A 70 -6.82 9.28 -31.85
C GLN A 70 -7.18 7.83 -31.43
N LYS A 71 -6.56 7.27 -30.38
CA LYS A 71 -7.02 5.96 -29.84
C LYS A 71 -7.88 6.15 -28.60
N ASP A 72 -8.92 5.32 -28.50
CA ASP A 72 -9.80 5.25 -27.35
C ASP A 72 -8.97 5.05 -26.07
N LYS A 73 -9.08 5.99 -25.13
CA LYS A 73 -8.35 5.98 -23.86
C LYS A 73 -9.11 5.22 -22.77
N ARG A 74 -10.33 4.79 -23.04
CA ARG A 74 -11.15 4.06 -22.08
C ARG A 74 -10.51 2.73 -21.70
N CYS A 75 -10.81 2.30 -20.49
CA CYS A 75 -10.44 1.01 -19.95
C CYS A 75 -11.04 -0.11 -20.81
N ARG A 76 -10.19 -0.99 -21.33
CA ARG A 76 -10.57 -2.14 -22.17
C ARG A 76 -11.39 -3.19 -21.42
N ARG A 77 -11.46 -3.10 -20.08
CA ARG A 77 -12.17 -4.05 -19.23
C ARG A 77 -13.51 -3.52 -18.73
N CYS A 78 -13.54 -2.28 -18.24
CA CYS A 78 -14.73 -1.73 -17.60
C CYS A 78 -15.27 -0.44 -18.25
N GLY A 79 -14.64 0.06 -19.33
CA GLY A 79 -15.09 1.26 -20.03
C GLY A 79 -14.82 2.60 -19.33
N TYR A 80 -14.18 2.61 -18.15
CA TYR A 80 -13.79 3.84 -17.45
C TYR A 80 -12.99 4.78 -18.37
N GLN A 81 -13.23 6.09 -18.28
CA GLN A 81 -12.73 7.12 -19.21
C GLN A 81 -11.22 7.10 -19.51
N LEU A 82 -10.39 6.65 -18.57
CA LEU A 82 -8.94 6.62 -18.73
C LEU A 82 -8.32 5.33 -18.16
N GLU A 83 -7.79 4.49 -19.04
CA GLU A 83 -7.02 3.29 -18.68
C GLU A 83 -5.60 3.67 -18.23
N SER A 84 -5.49 4.25 -17.04
CA SER A 84 -4.19 4.55 -16.40
C SER A 84 -3.74 3.40 -15.51
N VAL A 85 -2.45 3.40 -15.14
CA VAL A 85 -1.93 2.47 -14.12
C VAL A 85 -2.68 2.61 -12.80
N ALA A 86 -3.01 3.85 -12.39
CA ALA A 86 -3.81 4.14 -11.20
C ALA A 86 -5.18 3.45 -11.27
N HIS A 87 -5.88 3.60 -12.40
CA HIS A 87 -7.16 2.95 -12.60
C HIS A 87 -7.03 1.43 -12.55
N VAL A 88 -6.14 0.84 -13.35
CA VAL A 88 -6.00 -0.62 -13.46
C VAL A 88 -5.63 -1.25 -12.12
N LEU A 89 -4.73 -0.63 -11.36
CA LEU A 89 -4.21 -1.21 -10.13
C LEU A 89 -5.03 -0.89 -8.88
N CYS A 90 -5.85 0.17 -8.86
CA CYS A 90 -6.54 0.61 -7.64
C CYS A 90 -8.06 0.75 -7.77
N HIS A 91 -8.60 0.92 -8.98
CA HIS A 91 -10.01 1.32 -9.14
C HIS A 91 -10.78 0.51 -10.18
N CYS A 92 -10.12 -0.36 -10.95
CA CYS A 92 -10.79 -1.14 -11.97
C CYS A 92 -11.62 -2.26 -11.32
N PRO A 93 -12.96 -2.27 -11.50
CA PRO A 93 -13.83 -3.26 -10.86
C PRO A 93 -13.54 -4.69 -11.33
N ALA A 94 -13.04 -4.86 -12.57
CA ALA A 94 -12.58 -6.15 -13.08
C ALA A 94 -11.48 -6.79 -12.21
N HIS A 95 -10.76 -5.97 -11.44
CA HIS A 95 -9.63 -6.37 -10.59
C HIS A 95 -9.88 -6.17 -9.11
N ALA A 96 -11.13 -5.92 -8.70
CA ALA A 96 -11.48 -5.70 -7.29
C ALA A 96 -10.97 -6.83 -6.39
N HIS A 97 -11.09 -8.09 -6.83
CA HIS A 97 -10.60 -9.23 -6.07
C HIS A 97 -9.08 -9.23 -5.91
N ALA A 98 -8.30 -8.96 -6.97
CA ALA A 98 -6.84 -8.81 -6.86
C ALA A 98 -6.44 -7.64 -5.94
N ILE A 99 -7.20 -6.55 -5.98
CA ILE A 99 -6.96 -5.38 -5.11
C ILE A 99 -7.17 -5.78 -3.65
N THR A 100 -8.23 -6.52 -3.33
CA THR A 100 -8.47 -7.07 -1.98
C THR A 100 -7.39 -8.07 -1.57
N LEU A 101 -6.99 -8.98 -2.46
CA LEU A 101 -5.92 -9.94 -2.15
C LEU A 101 -4.56 -9.26 -1.90
N ARG A 102 -4.26 -8.19 -2.65
CA ARG A 102 -3.07 -7.36 -2.41
C ARG A 102 -3.10 -6.72 -1.04
N HIS A 103 -4.23 -6.13 -0.67
CA HIS A 103 -4.46 -5.55 0.64
C HIS A 103 -4.29 -6.59 1.75
N ASN A 104 -4.95 -7.75 1.61
CA ASN A 104 -4.90 -8.82 2.58
C ASN A 104 -3.48 -9.37 2.76
N ALA A 105 -2.68 -9.49 1.70
CA ALA A 105 -1.29 -9.93 1.84
C ALA A 105 -0.45 -9.02 2.76
N VAL A 106 -0.71 -7.71 2.77
CA VAL A 106 -0.07 -6.77 3.71
C VAL A 106 -0.64 -6.95 5.12
N LEU A 107 -1.96 -7.03 5.25
CA LEU A 107 -2.64 -7.24 6.54
C LEU A 107 -2.21 -8.54 7.21
N ASP A 108 -2.18 -9.65 6.48
CA ASP A 108 -1.81 -10.98 6.98
C ASP A 108 -0.40 -10.97 7.55
N ARG A 109 0.54 -10.24 6.93
CA ARG A 109 1.88 -10.07 7.51
C ARG A 109 1.85 -9.33 8.83
N LEU A 110 1.05 -8.27 8.97
CA LEU A 110 0.86 -7.58 10.25
C LEU A 110 0.30 -8.53 11.29
N VAL A 111 -0.81 -9.22 10.96
CA VAL A 111 -1.50 -10.15 11.84
C VAL A 111 -0.57 -11.26 12.32
N ASN A 112 0.24 -11.82 11.43
CA ASN A 112 1.18 -12.91 11.72
C ASN A 112 2.45 -12.45 12.45
N ALA A 113 2.80 -11.16 12.38
CA ALA A 113 3.95 -10.60 13.09
C ALA A 113 3.69 -10.37 14.58
N ILE A 114 2.42 -10.25 14.98
CA ILE A 114 2.05 -9.86 16.34
C ILE A 114 2.17 -11.06 17.28
N LYS A 115 2.98 -10.88 18.32
CA LYS A 115 3.02 -11.79 19.47
C LYS A 115 2.15 -11.21 20.57
N LEU A 116 0.95 -11.79 20.75
CA LEU A 116 -0.02 -11.30 21.71
C LEU A 116 0.31 -11.79 23.13
N PRO A 117 0.33 -10.90 24.13
CA PRO A 117 0.14 -11.31 25.52
C PRO A 117 -1.19 -12.04 25.70
N ALA A 118 -1.28 -12.93 26.69
CA ALA A 118 -2.53 -13.63 27.02
C ALA A 118 -3.71 -12.69 27.36
N THR A 119 -3.40 -11.45 27.78
CA THR A 119 -4.38 -10.41 28.14
C THR A 119 -4.92 -9.61 26.95
N THR A 120 -4.35 -9.77 25.75
CA THR A 120 -4.70 -8.99 24.57
C THR A 120 -5.58 -9.80 23.61
N THR A 121 -6.77 -9.29 23.32
CA THR A 121 -7.67 -9.85 22.30
C THR A 121 -7.41 -9.20 20.95
N LYS A 122 -7.36 -10.00 19.88
CA LYS A 122 -7.16 -9.54 18.50
C LYS A 122 -8.45 -9.65 17.70
N TYR A 123 -8.80 -8.56 17.02
CA TYR A 123 -9.92 -8.45 16.09
C TYR A 123 -9.36 -8.15 14.70
N VAL A 124 -9.79 -8.90 13.68
CA VAL A 124 -9.34 -8.73 12.29
C VAL A 124 -10.58 -8.66 11.40
N ASN A 125 -10.77 -7.58 10.66
CA ASN A 125 -11.93 -7.35 9.77
C ASN A 125 -13.30 -7.53 10.45
N VAL A 126 -13.37 -7.30 11.76
CA VAL A 126 -14.60 -7.42 12.56
C VAL A 126 -14.81 -6.17 13.40
N LYS A 127 -16.05 -5.96 13.81
CA LYS A 127 -16.40 -4.89 14.76
C LYS A 127 -15.76 -5.19 16.12
N ILE A 128 -15.24 -4.15 16.78
CA ILE A 128 -14.74 -4.28 18.15
C ILE A 128 -15.95 -4.27 19.11
N PRO A 129 -16.07 -5.24 20.02
CA PRO A 129 -17.15 -5.26 21.02
C PRO A 129 -17.17 -3.97 21.85
N GLY A 130 -18.37 -3.47 22.16
CA GLY A 130 -18.57 -2.25 22.94
C GLY A 130 -18.46 -0.95 22.14
N THR A 131 -18.08 -0.97 20.86
CA THR A 131 -18.05 0.25 20.03
C THR A 131 -19.38 0.46 19.32
N ASP A 132 -19.70 1.73 19.04
CA ASP A 132 -20.91 2.09 18.31
C ASP A 132 -20.69 1.93 16.78
N GLY A 133 -21.78 1.92 16.01
CA GLY A 133 -21.73 1.80 14.55
C GLY A 133 -21.38 0.40 14.00
N GLN A 134 -21.04 0.35 12.71
CA GLN A 134 -20.78 -0.88 11.93
C GLN A 134 -19.35 -0.95 11.37
N LEU A 135 -18.48 -0.03 11.79
CA LEU A 135 -17.11 0.02 11.33
C LEU A 135 -16.33 -1.23 11.75
N ARG A 136 -15.52 -1.74 10.83
CA ARG A 136 -14.67 -2.93 10.99
C ARG A 136 -13.25 -2.53 10.61
N PRO A 137 -12.39 -2.18 11.59
CA PRO A 137 -10.98 -1.94 11.29
C PRO A 137 -10.31 -3.23 10.82
N ASP A 138 -9.28 -3.10 9.98
CA ASP A 138 -8.56 -4.27 9.47
C ASP A 138 -7.87 -5.05 10.60
N LEU A 139 -7.31 -4.34 11.58
CA LEU A 139 -6.70 -4.90 12.78
C LEU A 139 -7.02 -4.04 14.00
N ALA A 140 -7.52 -4.66 15.06
CA ALA A 140 -7.57 -4.06 16.38
C ALA A 140 -7.07 -5.01 17.47
N LEU A 141 -6.27 -4.48 18.39
CA LEU A 141 -5.80 -5.17 19.59
C LEU A 141 -6.36 -4.46 20.81
N VAL A 142 -7.01 -5.21 21.69
CA VAL A 142 -7.61 -4.67 22.92
C VAL A 142 -7.07 -5.45 24.12
N ASP A 143 -6.42 -4.75 25.04
CA ASP A 143 -5.96 -5.27 26.32
C ASP A 143 -6.71 -4.54 27.44
N HIS A 144 -7.67 -5.23 28.06
CA HIS A 144 -8.49 -4.66 29.12
C HIS A 144 -7.73 -4.53 30.46
N VAL A 145 -6.70 -5.36 30.68
CA VAL A 145 -5.89 -5.35 31.91
C VAL A 145 -4.96 -4.14 31.92
N LYS A 146 -4.24 -3.94 30.81
CA LYS A 146 -3.33 -2.80 30.63
C LYS A 146 -4.03 -1.54 30.13
N LYS A 147 -5.35 -1.60 29.93
CA LYS A 147 -6.16 -0.52 29.36
C LYS A 147 -5.52 0.05 28.09
N ARG A 148 -5.23 -0.82 27.12
CA ARG A 148 -4.55 -0.43 25.87
C ARG A 148 -5.31 -0.89 24.65
N VAL A 149 -5.50 0.03 23.69
CA VAL A 149 -6.11 -0.26 22.39
C VAL A 149 -5.16 0.16 21.28
N THR A 150 -5.07 -0.66 20.24
CA THR A 150 -4.33 -0.36 19.01
C THR A 150 -5.23 -0.70 17.82
N ILE A 151 -5.57 0.30 17.02
CA ILE A 151 -6.39 0.18 15.82
C ILE A 151 -5.51 0.53 14.62
N VAL A 152 -5.44 -0.36 13.66
CA VAL A 152 -4.64 -0.21 12.44
C VAL A 152 -5.50 -0.55 11.24
N ASP A 153 -5.52 0.34 10.25
CA ASP A 153 -6.22 0.12 8.98
C ASP A 153 -5.21 0.19 7.83
N VAL A 154 -5.15 -0.88 7.04
CA VAL A 154 -4.27 -0.98 5.88
C VAL A 154 -4.90 -0.18 4.74
N THR A 155 -4.07 0.55 4.01
CA THR A 155 -4.52 1.26 2.81
C THR A 155 -3.45 1.25 1.75
N MET A 156 -3.87 1.16 0.49
CA MET A 156 -2.98 1.04 -0.65
C MET A 156 -3.29 2.10 -1.73
N PRO A 157 -3.14 3.39 -1.39
CA PRO A 157 -3.37 4.48 -2.35
C PRO A 157 -2.37 4.37 -3.51
N PHE A 158 -2.79 4.77 -4.70
CA PHE A 158 -1.87 4.85 -5.84
C PHE A 158 -0.84 5.95 -5.58
N GLU A 159 0.42 5.55 -5.58
CA GLU A 159 1.59 6.37 -5.23
C GLU A 159 2.06 7.30 -6.35
N ASN A 160 1.11 7.88 -7.09
CA ASN A 160 1.37 8.90 -8.10
C ASN A 160 1.14 10.29 -7.48
N HIS A 161 1.80 11.31 -8.04
CA HIS A 161 1.75 12.70 -7.59
C HIS A 161 2.67 13.04 -6.41
N ASP A 162 2.15 13.82 -5.47
CA ASP A 162 2.85 14.46 -4.36
C ASP A 162 2.94 13.50 -3.15
N LEU A 163 3.95 13.71 -2.30
CA LEU A 163 4.11 13.06 -1.00
C LEU A 163 2.86 13.18 -0.13
N SER A 164 2.06 14.22 -0.32
CA SER A 164 0.80 14.44 0.38
C SER A 164 -0.26 13.35 0.15
N VAL A 165 -0.15 12.52 -0.89
CA VAL A 165 -1.13 11.44 -1.15
C VAL A 165 -1.18 10.42 -0.01
N PHE A 166 -0.02 10.04 0.54
CA PHE A 166 0.01 9.12 1.68
C PHE A 166 -0.50 9.79 2.95
N ALA A 167 -0.14 11.06 3.17
CA ALA A 167 -0.65 11.85 4.30
C ALA A 167 -2.19 12.02 4.24
N ALA A 168 -2.74 12.30 3.07
CA ALA A 168 -4.19 12.43 2.86
C ALA A 168 -4.91 11.10 3.09
N ALA A 169 -4.38 9.99 2.55
CA ALA A 169 -4.93 8.66 2.78
C ALA A 169 -4.90 8.26 4.27
N ARG A 170 -3.83 8.62 4.99
CA ARG A 170 -3.72 8.43 6.44
C ARG A 170 -4.79 9.23 7.18
N ALA A 171 -4.88 10.53 6.89
CA ALA A 171 -5.85 11.43 7.53
C ALA A 171 -7.31 10.98 7.31
N GLU A 172 -7.63 10.46 6.12
CA GLU A 172 -8.95 9.90 5.84
C GLU A 172 -9.29 8.70 6.76
N LYS A 173 -8.34 7.78 6.96
CA LYS A 173 -8.52 6.63 7.85
C LYS A 173 -8.61 7.04 9.32
N LEU A 174 -7.78 7.99 9.76
CA LEU A 174 -7.85 8.54 11.11
C LEU A 174 -9.23 9.15 11.38
N ARG A 175 -9.74 9.95 10.43
CA ARG A 175 -11.08 10.55 10.53
C ARG A 175 -12.17 9.47 10.53
N LYS A 176 -12.05 8.44 9.68
CA LYS A 176 -13.03 7.33 9.60
C LYS A 176 -13.21 6.61 10.94
N TYR A 177 -12.13 6.40 11.70
CA TYR A 177 -12.16 5.66 12.96
C TYR A 177 -12.07 6.55 14.21
N ALA A 178 -12.21 7.87 14.05
CA ALA A 178 -12.11 8.84 15.14
C ALA A 178 -13.10 8.54 16.28
N ASP A 179 -14.33 8.13 15.97
CA ASP A 179 -15.34 7.83 16.99
C ASP A 179 -14.94 6.63 17.88
N ILE A 180 -14.36 5.58 17.26
CA ILE A 180 -13.83 4.43 18.00
C ILE A 180 -12.68 4.87 18.90
N PHE A 181 -11.77 5.69 18.37
CA PHE A 181 -10.63 6.21 19.12
C PHE A 181 -11.06 7.07 20.31
N ASN A 182 -11.98 8.02 20.08
CA ASN A 182 -12.50 8.91 21.11
C ASN A 182 -13.23 8.14 22.21
N LYS A 183 -14.00 7.12 21.85
CA LYS A 183 -14.69 6.26 22.82
C LYS A 183 -13.71 5.55 23.76
N PHE A 184 -12.73 4.84 23.23
CA PHE A 184 -11.78 4.12 24.06
C PHE A 184 -10.93 5.07 24.93
N ASN A 185 -10.56 6.24 24.42
CA ASN A 185 -9.88 7.25 25.24
C ASN A 185 -10.78 7.77 26.37
N ALA A 186 -12.07 8.02 26.11
CA ALA A 186 -13.02 8.41 27.16
C ALA A 186 -13.20 7.31 28.22
N ASP A 187 -13.11 6.04 27.82
CA ASP A 187 -13.15 4.87 28.72
C ASP A 187 -11.82 4.61 29.46
N GLY A 188 -10.84 5.51 29.32
CA GLY A 188 -9.55 5.49 30.02
C GLY A 188 -8.51 4.55 29.41
N TYR A 189 -8.63 4.18 28.14
CA TYR A 189 -7.61 3.37 27.45
C TYR A 189 -6.53 4.25 26.82
N ASP A 190 -5.28 3.79 26.87
CA ASP A 190 -4.21 4.24 25.96
C ASP A 190 -4.53 3.73 24.54
N THR A 191 -5.18 4.58 23.76
CA THR A 191 -5.63 4.24 22.40
C THR A 191 -4.64 4.75 21.36
N PHE A 192 -4.19 3.86 20.50
CA PHE A 192 -3.42 4.17 19.30
C PHE A 192 -4.29 3.90 18.08
N LEU A 193 -4.43 4.88 17.19
CA LEU A 193 -5.12 4.74 15.91
C LEU A 193 -4.17 5.21 14.80
N ASP A 194 -3.93 4.36 13.82
CA ASP A 194 -3.12 4.76 12.67
C ASP A 194 -3.40 3.97 11.40
N ALA A 195 -3.00 4.51 10.25
CA ALA A 195 -3.05 3.80 8.98
C ALA A 195 -1.75 3.00 8.73
N PHE A 196 -1.81 1.96 7.92
CA PHE A 196 -0.64 1.25 7.42
C PHE A 196 -0.61 1.30 5.89
N ILE A 197 0.32 2.10 5.34
CA ILE A 197 0.26 2.53 3.95
C ILE A 197 1.36 1.88 3.12
N VAL A 198 0.95 1.09 2.13
CA VAL A 198 1.86 0.51 1.12
C VAL A 198 1.28 0.76 -0.26
N GLY A 199 2.04 1.41 -1.12
CA GLY A 199 1.63 1.68 -2.50
C GLY A 199 1.63 0.40 -3.36
N PRO A 200 0.76 0.31 -4.38
CA PRO A 200 0.67 -0.85 -5.25
C PRO A 200 1.92 -1.10 -6.10
N LEU A 201 2.74 -0.08 -6.32
CA LEU A 201 4.03 -0.15 -7.01
C LEU A 201 5.22 -0.14 -6.02
N GLY A 202 4.97 -0.50 -4.76
CA GLY A 202 6.00 -0.72 -3.75
C GLY A 202 6.40 0.51 -2.93
N GLY A 203 5.63 1.59 -2.96
CA GLY A 203 5.83 2.75 -2.11
C GLY A 203 5.64 2.41 -0.64
N TRP A 204 6.53 2.89 0.20
CA TRP A 204 6.48 2.67 1.64
C TRP A 204 6.31 3.99 2.37
N ASP A 205 5.32 4.07 3.25
CA ASP A 205 5.17 5.23 4.13
C ASP A 205 6.09 5.13 5.36
N GLN A 206 6.76 6.22 5.71
CA GLN A 206 7.67 6.28 6.85
C GLN A 206 6.94 6.05 8.17
N GLU A 207 5.71 6.56 8.28
CA GLU A 207 4.90 6.49 9.50
C GLU A 207 4.46 5.06 9.85
N ASN A 208 4.58 4.09 8.92
CA ASN A 208 4.37 2.68 9.22
C ASN A 208 5.29 2.16 10.34
N ASP A 209 6.44 2.82 10.57
CA ASP A 209 7.37 2.45 11.64
C ASP A 209 6.78 2.70 13.03
N ASN A 210 5.85 3.65 13.16
CA ASN A 210 5.11 3.88 14.41
C ASN A 210 4.21 2.68 14.71
N VAL A 211 3.50 2.19 13.69
CA VAL A 211 2.65 1.00 13.79
C VAL A 211 3.47 -0.23 14.15
N LEU A 212 4.59 -0.49 13.47
CA LEU A 212 5.43 -1.66 13.75
C LEU A 212 5.99 -1.63 15.18
N ARG A 213 6.38 -0.45 15.67
CA ARG A 213 6.80 -0.26 17.08
C ARG A 213 5.66 -0.50 18.05
N ARG A 214 4.47 0.06 17.79
CA ARG A 214 3.27 -0.13 18.63
C ARG A 214 2.87 -1.61 18.72
N LEU A 215 3.02 -2.36 17.63
CA LEU A 215 2.77 -3.80 17.55
C LEU A 215 3.92 -4.65 18.12
N ALA A 216 4.96 -4.04 18.69
CA ALA A 216 6.14 -4.70 19.25
C ALA A 216 6.86 -5.64 18.26
N VAL A 217 6.84 -5.29 16.97
CA VAL A 217 7.57 -6.02 15.93
C VAL A 217 9.06 -5.72 16.09
N SER A 218 9.89 -6.76 16.22
CA SER A 218 11.34 -6.57 16.41
C SER A 218 11.96 -5.87 15.20
N VAL A 219 12.95 -4.99 15.43
CA VAL A 219 13.61 -4.21 14.36
C VAL A 219 14.17 -5.12 13.25
N LYS A 220 14.78 -6.26 13.63
CA LYS A 220 15.32 -7.23 12.69
C LYS A 220 14.24 -7.85 11.82
N TYR A 221 13.12 -8.25 12.42
CA TYR A 221 12.02 -8.85 11.66
C TYR A 221 11.28 -7.80 10.82
N ALA A 222 11.06 -6.60 11.36
CA ALA A 222 10.51 -5.46 10.64
C ALA A 222 11.30 -5.18 9.35
N ALA A 223 12.63 -5.12 9.40
CA ALA A 223 13.47 -4.89 8.22
C ALA A 223 13.25 -5.92 7.09
N LEU A 224 13.01 -7.18 7.43
CA LEU A 224 12.64 -8.23 6.46
C LEU A 224 11.20 -8.05 6.00
N MET A 225 10.27 -7.91 6.94
CA MET A 225 8.83 -7.80 6.70
C MET A 225 8.47 -6.66 5.76
N LYS A 226 9.09 -5.47 5.91
CA LYS A 226 8.90 -4.35 4.99
C LYS A 226 9.22 -4.73 3.54
N LYS A 227 10.32 -5.45 3.30
CA LYS A 227 10.72 -5.92 1.95
C LYS A 227 9.73 -6.91 1.38
N LEU A 228 9.22 -7.81 2.22
CA LEU A 228 8.25 -8.82 1.82
C LEU A 228 6.87 -8.20 1.52
N MET A 229 6.43 -7.20 2.28
CA MET A 229 5.21 -6.43 1.99
C MET A 229 5.30 -5.67 0.67
N VAL A 230 6.45 -5.04 0.40
CA VAL A 230 6.71 -4.39 -0.90
C VAL A 230 6.70 -5.43 -2.03
N ALA A 231 7.29 -6.62 -1.82
CA ALA A 231 7.24 -7.69 -2.81
C ALA A 231 5.81 -8.18 -3.08
N ASP A 232 5.00 -8.38 -2.04
CA ASP A 232 3.61 -8.81 -2.21
C ASP A 232 2.75 -7.76 -2.93
N ALA A 233 2.93 -6.48 -2.60
CA ALA A 233 2.27 -5.39 -3.30
C ALA A 233 2.57 -5.44 -4.80
N LEU A 234 3.84 -5.64 -5.17
CA LEU A 234 4.29 -5.75 -6.55
C LEU A 234 3.78 -7.02 -7.24
N LYS A 235 3.82 -8.16 -6.54
CA LYS A 235 3.32 -9.46 -7.02
C LYS A 235 1.87 -9.34 -7.48
N TRP A 236 1.00 -8.88 -6.59
CA TRP A 236 -0.43 -8.76 -6.88
C TRP A 236 -0.74 -7.67 -7.91
N SER A 237 -0.02 -6.54 -7.88
CA SER A 237 -0.17 -5.51 -8.91
C SER A 237 0.23 -6.00 -10.29
N ARG A 238 1.31 -6.78 -10.40
CA ARG A 238 1.72 -7.41 -11.65
C ARG A 238 0.66 -8.41 -12.12
N ASP A 239 0.14 -9.24 -11.22
CA ASP A 239 -0.82 -10.28 -11.59
C ASP A 239 -2.17 -9.67 -12.03
N ALA A 240 -2.65 -8.63 -11.34
CA ALA A 240 -3.80 -7.83 -11.78
C ALA A 240 -3.55 -7.18 -13.15
N TYR A 241 -2.37 -6.58 -13.35
CA TYR A 241 -2.00 -5.98 -14.62
C TYR A 241 -1.92 -7.00 -15.76
N VAL A 242 -1.33 -8.18 -15.54
CA VAL A 242 -1.22 -9.19 -16.60
C VAL A 242 -2.59 -9.74 -16.96
N GLU A 243 -3.44 -10.04 -15.98
CA GLU A 243 -4.85 -10.38 -16.24
C GLU A 243 -5.56 -9.26 -17.01
N HIS A 244 -5.31 -7.99 -16.66
CA HIS A 244 -5.84 -6.84 -17.37
C HIS A 244 -5.47 -6.84 -18.85
N ILE A 245 -4.23 -7.18 -19.19
CA ILE A 245 -3.76 -7.18 -20.59
C ILE A 245 -4.24 -8.43 -21.32
N THR A 246 -4.15 -9.60 -20.70
CA THR A 246 -4.31 -10.89 -21.39
C THR A 246 -5.71 -11.48 -21.31
N ALA A 247 -6.56 -11.00 -20.39
CA ALA A 247 -7.85 -11.60 -20.02
C ALA A 247 -7.72 -12.96 -19.32
N HIS A 248 -6.50 -13.40 -19.00
CA HIS A 248 -6.26 -14.68 -18.34
C HIS A 248 -5.97 -14.46 -16.85
N ARG A 249 -6.80 -15.06 -16.00
CA ARG A 249 -6.66 -15.06 -14.54
C ARG A 249 -5.25 -15.49 -14.14
N GLN A 250 -4.61 -14.72 -13.25
CA GLN A 250 -3.21 -14.95 -12.83
C GLN A 250 -3.07 -15.59 -11.44
N TYR A 251 -4.18 -15.80 -10.73
CA TYR A 251 -4.20 -16.32 -9.36
C TYR A 251 -5.43 -17.22 -9.16
N GLN A 252 -5.29 -18.22 -8.29
CA GLN A 252 -6.40 -19.07 -7.88
C GLN A 252 -7.08 -18.42 -6.66
N ALA A 253 -8.42 -18.47 -6.64
CA ALA A 253 -9.22 -18.05 -5.49
C ALA A 253 -9.21 -19.13 -4.41
#